data_AF-A0A316I4C4-F1
#
_entry.id   AF-A0A316I4C4-F1
#
_cell.length_a   1.000
_cell.length_b   1.000
_cell.length_c   1.000
_cell.angle_alpha   90.00
_cell.angle_beta   90.00
_cell.angle_gamma   90.00
#
_symmetry.space_group_name_H-M   'P 1'
#
loop_
_entity.id
_entity.type
_entity.pdbx_description
1 polymer ?
#
loop_
_entity_poly.entity_id
_entity_poly.type
_entity_poly.pdbx_seq_one_letter_code
_entity_poly.pdbx_strand_id
1 'polypeptide(L)'
;MTSKPDAALDAMRPVLPAELMDRASTFDPAPRLARLSEAGPIHRIEHHDEPLWLVTSQDAARRLLSERAATSDLSDDEMVGPANLLLIAGHETTTNMPGLGVLALLDDPEQLSELREDPDGLMETAVEEMLRYLSIVDTGIVRYALEDVRIGDVTIYEATR
;
A
#
# COMPACT_ATOMS: atom_id res chain seq x y z
N MET A 1 15.32 21.26 -30.09
CA MET A 1 14.90 21.08 -28.68
C MET A 1 13.57 20.36 -28.71
N THR A 2 13.64 19.04 -28.86
CA THR A 2 12.48 18.19 -29.10
C THR A 2 11.97 17.72 -27.75
N SER A 3 10.75 18.16 -27.40
CA SER A 3 10.02 17.68 -26.24
C SER A 3 9.81 16.17 -26.37
N LYS A 4 10.32 15.38 -25.41
CA LYS A 4 9.82 14.02 -25.12
C LYS A 4 9.11 14.12 -23.76
N PRO A 5 7.81 14.41 -23.70
CA PRO A 5 7.10 14.45 -22.44
C PRO A 5 6.49 13.10 -22.01
N ASP A 6 6.51 12.04 -22.82
CA ASP A 6 5.72 10.82 -22.50
C ASP A 6 6.53 9.56 -22.13
N ALA A 7 7.80 9.44 -22.53
CA ALA A 7 8.54 8.17 -22.36
C ALA A 7 8.90 7.82 -20.90
N ALA A 8 9.12 8.84 -20.06
CA ALA A 8 9.59 8.62 -18.69
C ALA A 8 8.47 8.25 -17.71
N LEU A 9 7.20 8.60 -18.02
CA LEU A 9 6.03 8.08 -17.31
C LEU A 9 5.77 6.60 -17.67
N ASP A 10 6.00 6.21 -18.93
CA ASP A 10 5.97 4.81 -19.37
C ASP A 10 7.04 3.95 -18.67
N ALA A 11 8.16 4.56 -18.23
CA ALA A 11 9.22 3.89 -17.49
C ALA A 11 8.88 3.65 -15.99
N MET A 12 7.88 4.37 -15.43
CA MET A 12 7.30 4.06 -14.11
C MET A 12 6.33 2.87 -14.21
N ARG A 13 6.84 1.73 -14.69
CA ARG A 13 6.02 0.53 -14.89
C ARG A 13 5.48 0.05 -13.54
N PRO A 14 4.16 -0.12 -13.40
CA PRO A 14 3.60 -0.61 -12.16
C PRO A 14 4.07 -2.04 -11.90
N VAL A 15 4.37 -2.33 -10.64
CA VAL A 15 4.80 -3.66 -10.15
C VAL A 15 3.67 -4.70 -10.29
N LEU A 16 2.45 -4.25 -10.56
CA LEU A 16 1.25 -5.07 -10.72
C LEU A 16 0.52 -4.67 -12.02
N PRO A 17 -0.31 -5.56 -12.58
CA PRO A 17 -1.22 -5.22 -13.69
C PRO A 17 -2.04 -3.96 -13.37
N ALA A 18 -2.20 -3.07 -14.36
CA ALA A 18 -2.83 -1.77 -14.18
C ALA A 18 -4.28 -1.88 -13.65
N GLU A 19 -5.00 -2.93 -14.02
CA GLU A 19 -6.37 -3.21 -13.59
C GLU A 19 -6.48 -3.50 -12.10
N LEU A 20 -5.38 -3.89 -11.44
CA LEU A 20 -5.31 -4.08 -9.99
C LEU A 20 -4.92 -2.79 -9.25
N MET A 21 -4.54 -1.76 -9.99
CA MET A 21 -4.10 -0.47 -9.45
C MET A 21 -5.09 0.67 -9.74
N ASP A 22 -5.99 0.49 -10.71
CA ASP A 22 -7.01 1.48 -11.10
C ASP A 22 -8.05 1.67 -9.98
N ARG A 23 -8.12 2.91 -9.45
CA ARG A 23 -8.93 3.27 -8.29
C ARG A 23 -9.39 4.73 -8.38
N ALA A 24 -10.60 4.98 -7.90
CA ALA A 24 -11.19 6.32 -7.89
C ALA A 24 -10.59 7.23 -6.79
N SER A 25 -10.14 6.64 -5.69
CA SER A 25 -9.50 7.31 -4.55
C SER A 25 -8.18 6.63 -4.21
N THR A 26 -7.24 7.37 -3.64
CA THR A 26 -5.97 6.81 -3.15
C THR A 26 -6.16 5.92 -1.92
N PHE A 27 -7.26 6.10 -1.19
CA PHE A 27 -7.56 5.35 0.03
C PHE A 27 -8.42 4.12 -0.24
N ASP A 28 -9.17 4.11 -1.35
CA ASP A 28 -9.97 2.95 -1.73
C ASP A 28 -9.12 1.87 -2.42
N PRO A 29 -9.42 0.59 -2.17
CA PRO A 29 -8.87 -0.48 -2.98
C PRO A 29 -9.40 -0.38 -4.42
N ALA A 30 -8.60 -0.86 -5.39
CA ALA A 30 -9.05 -0.97 -6.77
C ALA A 30 -10.35 -1.82 -6.83
N PRO A 31 -11.42 -1.39 -7.53
CA PRO A 31 -12.68 -2.13 -7.60
C PRO A 31 -12.53 -3.57 -8.12
N ARG A 32 -11.46 -3.83 -8.88
CA ARG A 32 -11.12 -5.18 -9.33
C ARG A 32 -10.68 -6.08 -8.17
N LEU A 33 -9.92 -5.57 -7.21
CA LEU A 33 -9.50 -6.31 -6.02
C LEU A 33 -10.71 -6.69 -5.16
N ALA A 34 -11.68 -5.77 -4.99
CA ALA A 34 -12.93 -6.07 -4.29
C ALA A 34 -13.69 -7.22 -4.95
N ARG A 35 -13.90 -7.14 -6.28
CA ARG A 35 -14.54 -8.22 -7.05
C ARG A 35 -13.80 -9.55 -6.97
N LEU A 36 -12.47 -9.53 -6.96
CA LEU A 36 -11.66 -10.74 -6.79
C LEU A 36 -11.82 -11.30 -5.37
N SER A 37 -11.79 -10.46 -4.34
CA SER A 37 -12.02 -10.86 -2.95
C SER A 37 -13.38 -11.54 -2.76
N GLU A 38 -14.43 -11.05 -3.40
CA GLU A 38 -15.77 -11.67 -3.38
C GLU A 38 -15.81 -13.03 -4.08
N ALA A 39 -15.06 -13.18 -5.18
CA ALA A 39 -15.02 -14.42 -5.97
C ALA A 39 -14.20 -15.54 -5.29
N GLY A 40 -13.28 -15.19 -4.39
CA GLY A 40 -12.47 -16.13 -3.64
C GLY A 40 -11.21 -15.51 -3.05
N PRO A 41 -10.47 -16.26 -2.21
CA PRO A 41 -9.31 -15.72 -1.51
C PRO A 41 -7.99 -15.81 -2.30
N ILE A 42 -7.91 -16.65 -3.34
CA ILE A 42 -6.69 -16.91 -4.12
C ILE A 42 -7.04 -16.95 -5.60
N HIS A 43 -6.31 -16.18 -6.41
CA HIS A 43 -6.54 -16.05 -7.85
C HIS A 43 -5.23 -16.18 -8.60
N ARG A 44 -5.23 -16.94 -9.69
CA ARG A 44 -4.13 -16.92 -10.65
C ARG A 44 -4.36 -15.75 -11.61
N ILE A 45 -3.37 -14.89 -11.74
CA ILE A 45 -3.34 -13.77 -12.69
C ILE A 45 -2.09 -13.89 -13.57
N GLU A 46 -2.15 -13.29 -14.76
CA GLU A 46 -1.01 -13.23 -15.68
C GLU A 46 -0.33 -11.87 -15.52
N HIS A 47 0.99 -11.86 -15.36
CA HIS A 47 1.78 -10.64 -15.26
C HIS A 47 3.12 -10.82 -15.98
N HIS A 48 3.37 -10.01 -17.01
CA HIS A 48 4.59 -10.09 -17.83
C HIS A 48 4.90 -11.50 -18.38
N ASP A 49 3.86 -12.18 -18.88
CA ASP A 49 3.93 -13.56 -19.40
C ASP A 49 4.32 -14.62 -18.35
N GLU A 50 4.31 -14.24 -17.07
CA GLU A 50 4.50 -15.14 -15.94
C GLU A 50 3.23 -15.23 -15.07
N PRO A 51 2.87 -16.43 -14.60
CA PRO A 51 1.73 -16.58 -13.71
C PRO A 51 2.07 -16.07 -12.30
N LEU A 52 1.27 -15.14 -11.80
CA LEU A 52 1.33 -14.64 -10.43
C LEU A 52 0.10 -15.13 -9.65
N TRP A 53 0.29 -15.54 -8.41
CA TRP A 53 -0.80 -15.89 -7.50
C TRP A 53 -1.13 -14.71 -6.60
N LEU A 54 -2.30 -14.11 -6.81
CA LEU A 54 -2.84 -13.03 -6.00
C LEU A 54 -3.66 -13.60 -4.84
N VAL A 55 -3.35 -13.15 -3.63
CA VAL A 55 -4.10 -13.49 -2.41
C VAL A 55 -4.87 -12.25 -1.95
N THR A 56 -6.19 -12.34 -1.94
CA THR A 56 -7.11 -11.22 -1.63
C THR A 56 -7.70 -11.29 -0.21
N SER A 57 -7.38 -12.35 0.54
CA SER A 57 -7.86 -12.56 1.91
C SER A 57 -6.69 -12.61 2.89
N GLN A 58 -6.82 -11.86 3.99
CA GLN A 58 -5.85 -11.89 5.09
C GLN A 58 -5.74 -13.29 5.71
N ASP A 59 -6.85 -14.01 5.90
CA ASP A 59 -6.85 -15.35 6.46
C ASP A 59 -6.13 -16.36 5.55
N ALA A 60 -6.36 -16.26 4.24
CA ALA A 60 -5.66 -17.10 3.27
C ALA A 60 -4.16 -16.77 3.22
N ALA A 61 -3.79 -15.48 3.23
CA ALA A 61 -2.40 -15.05 3.29
C ALA A 61 -1.72 -15.59 4.55
N ARG A 62 -2.34 -15.43 5.71
CA ARG A 62 -1.84 -15.96 6.98
C ARG A 62 -1.63 -17.46 6.93
N ARG A 63 -2.61 -18.20 6.41
CA ARG A 63 -2.55 -19.66 6.28
C ARG A 63 -1.39 -20.09 5.38
N LEU A 64 -1.28 -19.52 4.18
CA LEU A 64 -0.19 -19.82 3.23
C LEU A 64 1.18 -19.56 3.83
N LEU A 65 1.35 -18.42 4.52
CA LEU A 65 2.63 -18.08 5.15
C LEU A 65 2.97 -18.96 6.36
N SER A 66 1.95 -19.54 7.02
CA SER A 66 2.14 -20.45 8.15
C SER A 66 2.36 -21.91 7.75
N GLU A 67 1.99 -22.30 6.52
CA GLU A 67 2.11 -23.67 6.03
C GLU A 67 3.47 -23.89 5.36
N ARG A 68 4.32 -24.73 5.96
CA ARG A 68 5.65 -25.06 5.38
C ARG A 68 5.56 -25.72 4.01
N ALA A 69 4.47 -26.42 3.71
CA ALA A 69 4.23 -27.01 2.39
C ALA A 69 3.95 -25.97 1.29
N ALA A 70 3.38 -24.81 1.64
CA ALA A 70 3.13 -23.71 0.71
C ALA A 70 4.37 -22.83 0.49
N THR A 71 5.38 -22.97 1.35
CA THR A 71 6.64 -22.20 1.35
C THR A 71 7.86 -23.11 1.15
N SER A 72 7.66 -24.39 0.78
CA SER A 72 8.73 -25.40 0.75
C SER A 72 9.81 -25.11 -0.29
N ASP A 73 9.47 -24.36 -1.32
CA ASP A 73 10.38 -23.96 -2.39
C ASP A 73 11.16 -22.66 -2.07
N LEU A 74 10.84 -22.01 -0.95
CA LEU A 74 11.55 -20.83 -0.46
C LEU A 74 12.61 -21.23 0.55
N SER A 75 13.84 -20.78 0.33
CA SER A 75 14.89 -20.88 1.32
C SER A 75 14.58 -20.00 2.54
N ASP A 76 15.21 -20.30 3.67
CA ASP A 76 15.05 -19.48 4.87
C ASP A 76 15.50 -18.02 4.62
N ASP A 77 16.53 -17.81 3.79
CA ASP A 77 16.98 -16.47 3.39
C ASP A 77 15.94 -15.72 2.54
N GLU A 78 15.26 -16.40 1.61
CA GLU A 78 14.18 -15.81 0.81
C GLU A 78 12.95 -15.48 1.67
N MET A 79 12.73 -16.20 2.78
CA MET A 79 11.65 -15.94 3.72
C MET A 79 11.92 -14.75 4.66
N VAL A 80 13.19 -14.41 4.93
CA VAL A 80 13.54 -13.29 5.82
C VAL A 80 12.98 -11.97 5.29
N GLY A 81 13.09 -11.71 3.98
CA GLY A 81 12.62 -10.46 3.37
C GLY A 81 11.12 -10.20 3.58
N PRO A 82 10.23 -11.08 3.10
CA PRO A 82 8.79 -10.97 3.31
C PRO A 82 8.39 -10.96 4.79
N ALA A 83 9.02 -11.78 5.63
CA ALA A 83 8.74 -11.81 7.06
C ALA A 83 9.09 -10.48 7.74
N ASN A 84 10.26 -9.92 7.42
CA ASN A 84 10.69 -8.62 7.93
C ASN A 84 9.78 -7.48 7.43
N LEU A 85 9.38 -7.51 6.14
CA LEU A 85 8.44 -6.55 5.59
C LEU A 85 7.11 -6.57 6.35
N LEU A 86 6.51 -7.75 6.54
CA LEU A 86 5.24 -7.89 7.26
C LEU A 86 5.36 -7.46 8.72
N LEU A 87 6.48 -7.79 9.37
CA LEU A 87 6.74 -7.39 10.75
C LEU A 87 6.82 -5.86 10.85
N ILE A 88 7.66 -5.21 10.06
CA ILE A 88 7.88 -3.75 10.15
C ILE A 88 6.63 -3.00 9.69
N ALA A 89 6.10 -3.32 8.51
CA ALA A 89 4.97 -2.61 7.92
C ALA A 89 3.69 -2.75 8.76
N GLY A 90 3.48 -3.90 9.40
CA GLY A 90 2.31 -4.16 10.23
C GLY A 90 2.47 -3.72 11.70
N HIS A 91 3.68 -3.77 12.26
CA HIS A 91 3.88 -3.50 13.68
C HIS A 91 4.02 -2.02 13.99
N GLU A 92 4.94 -1.31 13.33
CA GLU A 92 5.23 0.08 13.71
C GLU A 92 4.05 1.01 13.41
N THR A 93 3.47 0.89 12.22
CA THR A 93 2.35 1.75 11.79
C THR A 93 1.11 1.50 12.65
N THR A 94 0.68 0.25 12.80
CA THR A 94 -0.54 -0.09 13.54
C THR A 94 -0.40 0.15 15.04
N THR A 95 0.80 0.03 15.61
CA THR A 95 1.02 0.29 17.04
C THR A 95 1.03 1.79 17.35
N ASN A 96 1.63 2.59 16.48
CA ASN A 96 1.77 4.02 16.71
C ASN A 96 0.48 4.80 16.35
N MET A 97 -0.28 4.35 15.34
CA MET A 97 -1.50 5.03 14.86
C MET A 97 -2.53 5.31 15.98
N PRO A 98 -2.93 4.35 16.84
CA PRO A 98 -3.90 4.62 17.91
C PRO A 98 -3.38 5.63 18.94
N GLY A 99 -2.10 5.55 19.31
CA GLY A 99 -1.50 6.47 20.27
C GLY A 99 -1.47 7.90 19.74
N LEU A 100 -1.09 8.07 18.47
CA LEU A 100 -1.09 9.36 17.79
C LEU A 100 -2.51 9.88 17.54
N GLY A 101 -3.46 9.00 17.22
CA GLY A 101 -4.88 9.37 17.05
C GLY A 101 -5.50 9.88 18.34
N VAL A 102 -5.23 9.23 19.48
CA VAL A 102 -5.65 9.72 20.80
C VAL A 102 -5.00 11.06 21.12
N LEU A 103 -3.71 11.23 20.83
CA LEU A 103 -3.03 12.51 21.04
C LEU A 103 -3.67 13.62 20.20
N ALA A 104 -3.95 13.38 18.92
CA ALA A 104 -4.59 14.34 18.02
C ALA A 104 -5.98 14.76 18.52
N LEU A 105 -6.79 13.81 18.99
CA LEU A 105 -8.11 14.09 19.57
C LEU A 105 -8.02 14.85 20.91
N LEU A 106 -6.99 14.60 21.72
CA LEU A 106 -6.80 15.35 22.97
C LEU A 106 -6.34 16.79 22.73
N ASP A 107 -5.66 17.04 21.61
CA ASP A 107 -5.26 18.38 21.17
C ASP A 107 -6.44 19.18 20.59
N ASP A 108 -7.47 18.49 20.07
CA ASP A 108 -8.73 19.07 19.60
C ASP A 108 -9.96 18.51 20.36
N PRO A 109 -10.28 19.07 21.55
CA PRO A 109 -11.40 18.61 22.37
C PRO A 109 -12.78 18.74 21.72
N GLU A 110 -12.94 19.62 20.71
CA GLU A 110 -14.20 19.80 20.00
C GLU A 110 -14.47 18.60 19.09
N GLN A 111 -13.49 18.20 18.27
CA GLN A 111 -13.58 16.99 17.46
C GLN A 111 -13.72 15.72 18.31
N LEU A 112 -13.04 15.65 19.46
CA LEU A 112 -13.23 14.57 20.42
C LEU A 112 -14.64 14.52 20.98
N SER A 113 -15.29 15.67 21.22
CA SER A 113 -16.67 15.72 21.67
C SER A 113 -17.63 15.23 20.58
N GLU A 114 -17.47 15.72 19.36
CA GLU A 114 -18.29 15.30 18.21
C GLU A 114 -18.22 13.78 17.98
N LEU A 115 -17.01 13.22 17.93
CA LEU A 115 -16.81 11.77 17.74
C LEU A 115 -17.39 10.95 18.90
N ARG A 116 -17.45 11.50 20.12
CA ARG A 116 -18.08 10.81 21.27
C ARG A 116 -19.60 10.86 21.23
N GLU A 117 -20.17 11.90 20.64
CA GLU A 117 -21.61 12.07 20.51
C GLU A 117 -22.20 11.17 19.42
N ASP A 118 -21.45 10.98 18.31
CA ASP A 118 -21.84 10.07 17.22
C ASP A 118 -20.67 9.18 16.75
N PRO A 119 -20.25 8.19 17.58
CA PRO A 119 -19.16 7.30 17.21
C PRO A 119 -19.51 6.44 16.00
N ASP A 120 -20.74 5.95 15.88
CA ASP A 120 -21.12 5.06 14.78
C ASP A 120 -21.18 5.79 13.43
N GLY A 121 -21.63 7.05 13.41
CA GLY A 121 -21.69 7.86 12.19
C GLY A 121 -20.35 8.48 11.77
N LEU A 122 -19.44 8.72 12.72
CA LEU A 122 -18.19 9.46 12.45
C LEU A 122 -16.92 8.59 12.44
N MET A 123 -16.95 7.37 12.97
CA MET A 123 -15.72 6.56 13.13
C MET A 123 -14.97 6.34 11.81
N GLU A 124 -15.67 5.99 10.73
CA GLU A 124 -15.04 5.73 9.44
C GLU A 124 -14.33 6.98 8.91
N THR A 125 -15.02 8.13 8.91
CA THR A 125 -14.44 9.42 8.50
C THR A 125 -13.28 9.83 9.40
N ALA A 126 -13.40 9.62 10.72
CA ALA A 126 -12.35 9.94 11.68
C ALA A 126 -11.09 9.10 11.45
N VAL A 127 -11.24 7.81 11.14
CA VAL A 127 -10.10 6.93 10.81
C VAL A 127 -9.41 7.40 9.53
N GLU A 128 -10.17 7.68 8.47
CA GLU A 128 -9.62 8.19 7.21
C GLU A 128 -8.90 9.53 7.40
N GLU A 129 -9.48 10.43 8.19
CA GLU A 129 -8.88 11.73 8.47
C GLU A 129 -7.63 11.61 9.37
N MET A 130 -7.61 10.69 10.33
CA MET A 130 -6.40 10.37 11.10
C MET A 130 -5.30 9.81 10.21
N LEU A 131 -5.62 8.90 9.28
CA LEU A 131 -4.65 8.37 8.31
C LEU A 131 -4.06 9.48 7.44
N ARG A 132 -4.90 10.42 6.97
CA ARG A 132 -4.46 11.58 6.20
C ARG A 132 -3.61 12.54 7.02
N TYR A 133 -4.07 12.92 8.21
CA TYR A 133 -3.45 13.94 9.05
C TYR A 133 -2.12 13.46 9.65
N LEU A 134 -2.09 12.24 10.19
CA LEU A 134 -0.92 11.71 10.86
C LEU A 134 0.12 11.16 9.89
N SER A 135 -0.29 10.71 8.69
CA SER A 135 0.60 10.24 7.61
C SER A 135 1.83 9.47 8.12
N ILE A 136 1.59 8.35 8.81
CA ILE A 136 2.61 7.71 9.68
C ILE A 136 3.88 7.25 8.96
N VAL A 137 3.80 7.09 7.64
CA VAL A 137 4.95 6.89 6.75
C VAL A 137 5.17 8.19 5.98
N ASP A 138 5.72 9.19 6.67
CA ASP A 138 5.90 10.56 6.18
C ASP A 138 6.94 10.70 5.07
N THR A 139 7.95 9.84 5.08
CA THR A 139 9.02 9.76 4.08
C THR A 139 8.61 9.00 2.82
N GLY A 140 7.43 8.37 2.82
CA GLY A 140 6.94 7.57 1.70
C GLY A 140 7.87 6.41 1.34
N ILE A 141 7.73 5.90 0.12
CA ILE A 141 8.64 4.88 -0.41
C ILE A 141 9.62 5.54 -1.36
N VAL A 142 10.91 5.45 -1.04
CA VAL A 142 11.98 5.97 -1.91
C VAL A 142 11.93 5.30 -3.27
N ARG A 143 12.13 6.09 -4.33
CA ARG A 143 12.25 5.65 -5.72
C ARG A 143 13.55 6.19 -6.29
N TYR A 144 14.19 5.41 -7.16
CA TYR A 144 15.36 5.83 -7.92
C TYR A 144 14.95 5.98 -9.38
N ALA A 145 15.40 7.06 -10.02
CA ALA A 145 15.17 7.27 -11.45
C ALA A 145 16.08 6.32 -12.24
N LEU A 146 15.48 5.49 -13.10
CA LEU A 146 16.21 4.58 -13.99
C LEU A 146 16.70 5.29 -15.27
N GLU A 147 16.15 6.46 -15.56
CA GLU A 147 16.55 7.39 -16.61
C GLU A 147 16.14 8.81 -16.19
N ASP A 148 16.67 9.84 -16.88
CA ASP A 148 16.26 11.21 -16.64
C ASP A 148 14.73 11.38 -16.82
N VAL A 149 14.02 11.77 -15.75
CA VAL A 149 12.57 11.97 -15.74
C VAL A 149 12.19 13.39 -15.35
N ARG A 150 11.27 13.99 -16.11
CA ARG A 150 10.70 15.29 -15.79
C ARG A 150 9.38 15.12 -15.05
N ILE A 151 9.30 15.64 -13.82
CA ILE A 151 8.08 15.65 -13.01
C ILE A 151 7.75 17.12 -12.70
N GLY A 152 6.63 17.61 -13.25
CA GLY A 152 6.29 19.03 -13.17
C GLY A 152 7.35 19.91 -13.82
N ASP A 153 7.90 20.85 -13.06
CA ASP A 153 8.99 21.73 -13.48
C ASP A 153 10.39 21.18 -13.18
N VAL A 154 10.49 20.12 -12.39
CA VAL A 154 11.75 19.52 -11.91
C VAL A 154 12.20 18.37 -12.84
N THR A 155 13.51 18.30 -13.10
CA THR A 155 14.15 17.14 -13.73
C THR A 155 14.88 16.33 -12.66
N ILE A 156 14.52 15.05 -12.52
CA ILE A 156 15.22 14.07 -11.69
C ILE A 156 16.14 13.29 -12.62
N TYR A 157 17.44 13.34 -12.36
CA TYR A 157 18.44 12.67 -13.19
C TYR A 157 18.56 11.19 -12.83
N GLU A 158 19.01 10.38 -13.80
CA GLU A 158 19.32 8.97 -13.60
C GLU A 158 20.19 8.76 -12.35
N ALA A 159 19.77 7.82 -11.50
CA ALA A 159 20.53 7.44 -10.32
C ALA A 159 21.82 6.73 -10.77
N THR A 160 22.93 7.45 -10.77
CA THR A 160 24.24 6.84 -11.05
C THR A 160 24.57 5.90 -9.90
N ARG A 161 24.87 4.65 -10.23
CA ARG A 161 25.08 3.54 -9.29
C ARG A 161 26.28 3.76 -8.35
#